data_AF-A0A7Y2VCH9-F1
#
_entry.id   AF-A0A7Y2VCH9-F1
#
_cell.length_a   1.000
_cell.length_b   1.000
_cell.length_c   1.000
_cell.angle_alpha   90.00
_cell.angle_beta   90.00
_cell.angle_gamma   90.00
#
_symmetry.space_group_name_H-M   'P 1'
#
loop_
_entity.id
_entity.type
_entity.pdbx_description
1 polymer ?
#
loop_
_entity_poly.entity_id
_entity_poly.type
_entity_poly.pdbx_seq_one_letter_code
_entity_poly.pdbx_strand_id
1 'polypeptide(L)'
;SLDDDNKRRREIAKMYLKGISNPRISLPFYNGSKDHVFHVFIIETDNREELLKFLKKRNIECSIHYPRPPHKQKAFLEYAQLELPITEKIHERVISLPMSPVLQNEEVQFVIDALNNY
;
A
#
# COMPACT_ATOMS: atom_id res chain seq x y z
N SER A 1 6.83 -13.92 18.44
CA SER A 1 5.75 -14.90 18.19
C SER A 1 4.81 -14.34 17.11
N LEU A 2 3.84 -15.10 16.60
CA LEU A 2 2.84 -14.55 15.66
C LEU A 2 2.10 -13.33 16.23
N ASP A 3 1.79 -13.36 17.53
CA ASP A 3 1.11 -12.25 18.21
C ASP A 3 1.98 -11.01 18.31
N ASP A 4 3.27 -11.17 18.60
CA ASP A 4 4.24 -10.07 18.64
C ASP A 4 4.44 -9.46 17.25
N ASP A 5 4.53 -10.30 16.21
CA ASP A 5 4.70 -9.86 14.83
C ASP A 5 3.48 -9.06 14.35
N ASN A 6 2.27 -9.57 14.64
CA ASN A 6 1.02 -8.87 14.33
C ASN A 6 0.89 -7.57 15.12
N LYS A 7 1.34 -7.55 16.39
CA LYS A 7 1.40 -6.31 17.19
C LYS A 7 2.34 -5.30 16.55
N ARG A 8 3.54 -5.71 16.15
CA ARG A 8 4.53 -4.84 15.54
C ARG A 8 4.06 -4.27 14.19
N ARG A 9 3.42 -5.08 13.34
CA ARG A 9 2.80 -4.59 12.10
C ARG A 9 1.72 -3.54 12.35
N ARG A 10 0.88 -3.71 13.38
CA ARG A 10 -0.11 -2.70 13.77
C ARG A 10 0.53 -1.40 14.27
N GLU A 11 1.68 -1.48 14.94
CA GLU A 11 2.45 -0.28 15.36
C GLU A 11 2.98 0.47 14.13
N ILE A 12 3.60 -0.25 13.18
CA ILE A 12 4.08 0.33 11.91
C ILE A 12 2.93 0.96 11.12
N ALA A 13 1.78 0.26 11.01
CA ALA A 13 0.61 0.79 10.33
C ALA A 13 0.11 2.10 10.98
N LYS A 14 0.12 2.19 12.32
CA LYS A 14 -0.22 3.43 13.03
C LYS A 14 0.80 4.54 12.77
N MET A 15 2.10 4.21 12.64
CA MET A 15 3.12 5.18 12.27
C MET A 15 2.85 5.74 10.87
N TYR A 16 2.60 4.89 9.89
CA TYR A 16 2.23 5.34 8.54
C TYR A 16 0.97 6.20 8.54
N LEU A 17 -0.10 5.74 9.18
CA LEU A 17 -1.37 6.48 9.23
C LEU A 17 -1.26 7.85 9.88
N LYS A 18 -0.37 7.99 10.88
CA LYS A 18 -0.16 9.26 11.59
C LYS A 18 0.84 10.18 10.88
N GLY A 19 1.89 9.60 10.29
CA GLY A 19 3.04 10.35 9.78
C GLY A 19 2.92 10.76 8.31
N ILE A 20 2.22 9.97 7.49
CA ILE A 20 2.02 10.32 6.09
C ILE A 20 0.97 11.43 6.00
N SER A 21 1.39 12.58 5.48
CA SER A 21 0.58 13.77 5.26
C SER A 21 0.95 14.36 3.90
N ASN A 22 0.47 13.72 2.83
CA ASN A 22 0.65 14.18 1.46
C ASN A 22 -0.71 14.20 0.73
N PRO A 23 -1.16 15.35 0.17
CA PRO A 23 -2.45 15.45 -0.52
C PRO A 23 -2.58 14.56 -1.76
N ARG A 24 -1.48 14.06 -2.33
CA ARG A 24 -1.47 13.13 -3.47
C ARG A 24 -1.62 11.66 -3.07
N ILE A 25 -1.67 11.37 -1.78
CA ILE A 25 -1.69 10.00 -1.22
C ILE A 25 -2.94 9.83 -0.37
N SER A 26 -3.76 8.85 -0.73
CA SER A 26 -4.88 8.40 0.10
C SER A 26 -4.44 7.21 0.96
N LEU A 27 -4.73 7.28 2.25
CA LEU A 27 -4.39 6.26 3.24
C LEU A 27 -5.54 5.26 3.43
N PRO A 28 -5.24 4.01 3.82
CA PRO A 28 -6.28 3.03 4.10
C PRO A 28 -7.03 3.40 5.38
N PHE A 29 -8.32 3.10 5.43
CA PHE A 29 -9.07 3.21 6.67
C PHE A 29 -8.63 2.11 7.66
N TYR A 30 -8.46 2.49 8.92
CA TYR A 30 -8.22 1.55 10.00
C TYR A 30 -8.90 2.02 11.28
N ASN A 31 -9.76 1.17 11.84
CA ASN A 31 -10.53 1.45 13.05
C ASN A 31 -9.75 1.21 14.37
N GLY A 32 -8.47 0.83 14.30
CA GLY A 32 -7.67 0.53 15.49
C GLY A 32 -7.89 -0.86 16.10
N SER A 33 -8.71 -1.71 15.49
CA SER A 33 -9.00 -3.07 15.96
C SER A 33 -7.78 -4.01 15.89
N LYS A 34 -7.81 -5.11 16.64
CA LYS A 34 -6.77 -6.14 16.56
C LYS A 34 -6.95 -7.10 15.39
N ASP A 35 -8.10 -7.06 14.72
CA ASP A 35 -8.50 -7.99 13.65
C ASP A 35 -7.68 -7.79 12.38
N HIS A 36 -7.20 -6.57 12.15
CA HIS A 36 -6.31 -6.30 11.02
C HIS A 36 -4.86 -6.68 11.35
N VAL A 37 -4.32 -7.66 10.63
CA VAL A 37 -2.94 -8.17 10.80
C VAL A 37 -1.91 -7.46 9.90
N PHE A 38 -2.37 -6.58 9.01
CA PHE A 38 -1.53 -5.82 8.07
C PHE A 38 -0.54 -6.72 7.31
N HIS A 39 -1.05 -7.76 6.65
CA HIS A 39 -0.25 -8.52 5.69
C HIS A 39 0.34 -7.61 4.60
N VAL A 40 -0.44 -6.59 4.18
CA VAL A 40 -0.02 -5.49 3.32
C VAL A 40 -0.55 -4.16 3.89
N PHE A 41 0.14 -3.07 3.60
CA PHE A 41 -0.32 -1.71 3.86
C PHE A 41 -0.45 -0.96 2.53
N ILE A 42 -1.68 -0.74 2.08
CA ILE A 42 -1.98 -0.23 0.75
C ILE A 42 -2.30 1.27 0.84
N ILE A 43 -1.62 2.06 0.03
CA ILE A 43 -1.98 3.46 -0.26
C ILE A 43 -2.49 3.58 -1.70
N GLU A 44 -3.21 4.66 -1.99
CA GLU A 44 -3.64 4.99 -3.34
C GLU A 44 -3.09 6.35 -3.79
N THR A 45 -2.75 6.46 -5.07
CA THR A 45 -2.34 7.73 -5.71
C THR A 45 -2.78 7.77 -7.17
N ASP A 46 -3.00 8.97 -7.72
CA ASP A 46 -3.30 9.15 -9.15
C ASP A 46 -2.08 8.80 -10.05
N ASN A 47 -0.86 8.94 -9.53
CA ASN A 47 0.38 8.83 -10.30
C ASN A 47 1.23 7.63 -9.86
N ARG A 48 0.63 6.43 -9.83
CA ARG A 48 1.25 5.20 -9.29
C ARG A 48 2.66 4.93 -9.82
N GLU A 49 2.81 4.91 -11.14
CA GLU A 49 4.08 4.58 -11.79
C GLU A 49 5.19 5.61 -11.50
N GLU A 50 4.80 6.87 -11.33
CA GLU A 50 5.72 7.95 -10.98
C GLU A 50 6.19 7.81 -9.53
N LEU A 51 5.25 7.57 -8.60
CA LEU A 51 5.58 7.37 -7.19
C LEU A 51 6.47 6.13 -7.00
N LEU A 52 6.19 5.02 -7.68
CA LEU A 52 7.05 3.83 -7.63
C LEU A 52 8.48 4.12 -8.10
N LYS A 53 8.64 4.89 -9.20
CA LYS A 53 9.97 5.32 -9.68
C LYS A 53 10.66 6.24 -8.67
N PHE A 54 9.93 7.16 -8.06
CA PHE A 54 10.45 8.09 -7.06
C PHE A 54 10.94 7.36 -5.79
N LEU A 55 10.17 6.39 -5.30
CA LEU A 55 10.51 5.57 -4.13
C LEU A 55 11.68 4.64 -4.42
N LYS A 56 11.68 4.00 -5.61
CA LYS A 56 12.78 3.13 -6.03
C LYS A 56 14.12 3.86 -6.10
N LYS A 57 14.15 5.12 -6.56
CA LYS A 57 15.37 5.97 -6.56
C LYS A 57 15.92 6.24 -5.14
N ARG A 58 15.10 6.05 -4.11
CA ARG A 58 15.46 6.18 -2.69
C ARG A 58 15.68 4.83 -2.01
N ASN A 59 15.78 3.75 -2.78
CA ASN A 59 15.89 2.38 -2.28
C ASN A 59 14.69 1.93 -1.41
N ILE A 60 13.52 2.52 -1.65
CA ILE A 60 12.26 2.06 -1.04
C ILE A 60 11.58 1.16 -2.06
N GLU A 61 11.62 -0.15 -1.80
CA GLU A 61 10.89 -1.12 -2.62
C GLU A 61 9.43 -1.19 -2.20
N CYS A 62 8.54 -1.16 -3.20
CA CYS A 62 7.10 -1.29 -3.01
C CYS A 62 6.56 -2.34 -3.97
N SER A 63 5.39 -2.89 -3.66
CA SER A 63 4.73 -3.89 -4.50
C SER A 63 3.35 -3.42 -4.94
N ILE A 64 2.73 -4.13 -5.89
CA ILE A 64 1.37 -3.85 -6.36
C ILE A 64 0.51 -5.09 -6.13
N HIS A 65 -0.59 -4.93 -5.37
CA HIS A 65 -1.57 -5.97 -5.08
C HIS A 65 -2.97 -5.45 -5.46
N TYR A 66 -3.44 -5.65 -6.69
CA TYR A 66 -2.81 -6.33 -7.83
C TYR A 66 -2.75 -5.37 -9.04
N PRO A 67 -1.86 -5.60 -10.03
CA PRO A 67 -1.70 -4.66 -11.15
C PRO A 67 -2.82 -4.76 -12.21
N ARG A 68 -3.60 -5.84 -12.23
CA ARG A 68 -4.65 -6.08 -13.22
C ARG A 68 -5.85 -6.74 -12.57
N PRO A 69 -7.07 -6.20 -12.77
CA PRO A 69 -8.26 -6.75 -12.13
C PRO A 69 -8.65 -8.12 -12.72
N PRO A 70 -9.30 -9.01 -11.94
CA PRO A 70 -9.59 -10.37 -12.36
C PRO A 70 -10.32 -10.48 -13.70
N HIS A 71 -11.36 -9.67 -13.93
CA HIS A 71 -12.17 -9.70 -15.16
C HIS A 71 -11.38 -9.31 -16.41
N LYS A 72 -10.23 -8.63 -16.27
CA LYS A 72 -9.34 -8.34 -17.39
C LYS A 72 -8.26 -9.39 -17.57
N GLN A 73 -8.06 -10.36 -16.67
CA GLN A 73 -7.01 -11.37 -16.81
C GLN A 73 -7.26 -12.32 -17.99
N LYS A 74 -6.19 -12.81 -18.64
CA LYS A 74 -6.30 -13.72 -19.80
C LYS A 74 -6.97 -15.06 -19.47
N ALA A 75 -6.98 -15.47 -18.22
CA ALA A 75 -7.67 -16.69 -17.77
C ALA A 75 -9.20 -16.54 -17.71
N PHE A 76 -9.71 -15.31 -17.73
CA PHE A 76 -11.11 -14.97 -17.47
C PHE A 76 -11.73 -14.19 -18.64
N LEU A 77 -11.46 -14.60 -19.88
CA LEU A 77 -11.93 -13.91 -21.09
C LEU A 77 -13.46 -13.81 -21.17
N GLU A 78 -14.18 -14.76 -20.56
CA GLU A 78 -15.64 -14.73 -20.41
C GLU A 78 -16.16 -13.49 -19.67
N TYR A 79 -15.33 -12.86 -18.83
CA TYR A 79 -15.68 -11.64 -18.09
C TYR A 79 -15.04 -10.37 -18.68
N ALA A 80 -14.31 -10.46 -19.81
CA ALA A 80 -13.51 -9.36 -20.33
C ALA A 80 -14.32 -8.09 -20.65
N GLN A 81 -15.59 -8.27 -21.01
CA GLN A 81 -16.54 -7.20 -21.36
C GLN A 81 -17.21 -6.55 -20.15
N LEU A 82 -17.00 -7.07 -18.93
CA LEU A 82 -17.50 -6.39 -17.73
C LEU A 82 -16.78 -5.04 -17.57
N GLU A 83 -17.56 -4.04 -17.17
CA GLU A 83 -17.07 -2.72 -16.76
C GLU A 83 -17.28 -2.59 -15.26
N LEU A 84 -16.18 -2.60 -14.51
CA LEU A 84 -16.20 -2.53 -13.05
C LEU A 84 -15.36 -1.32 -12.62
N PRO A 85 -15.90 -0.09 -12.77
CA PRO A 85 -15.09 1.14 -12.72
C PRO A 85 -14.37 1.35 -11.40
N ILE A 86 -14.98 0.95 -10.28
CA ILE A 86 -14.32 1.02 -8.96
C ILE A 86 -13.15 0.03 -8.90
N THR A 87 -13.36 -1.20 -9.33
CA THR A 87 -12.32 -2.24 -9.35
C THR A 87 -11.16 -1.84 -10.25
N GLU A 88 -11.44 -1.34 -11.46
CA GLU A 88 -10.45 -0.89 -12.43
C GLU A 88 -9.64 0.28 -11.87
N LYS A 89 -10.32 1.29 -11.32
CA LYS A 89 -9.69 2.45 -10.71
C LYS A 89 -8.75 2.07 -9.57
N ILE A 90 -9.15 1.17 -8.66
CA ILE A 90 -8.29 0.72 -7.55
C ILE A 90 -7.01 0.06 -8.11
N HIS A 91 -7.15 -0.83 -9.10
CA HIS A 91 -6.01 -1.55 -9.68
C HIS A 91 -5.01 -0.65 -10.39
N GLU A 92 -5.37 0.57 -10.78
CA GLU A 92 -4.47 1.56 -11.39
C GLU A 92 -3.71 2.39 -10.35
N ARG A 93 -4.21 2.45 -9.11
CA ARG A 93 -3.78 3.43 -8.09
C ARG A 93 -3.03 2.85 -6.91
N VAL A 94 -3.26 1.56 -6.60
CA VAL A 94 -2.75 0.96 -5.36
C VAL A 94 -1.25 0.70 -5.39
N ILE A 95 -0.59 0.99 -4.26
CA ILE A 95 0.79 0.63 -3.94
C ILE A 95 0.81 0.02 -2.55
N SER A 96 1.50 -1.11 -2.38
CA SER A 96 1.80 -1.70 -1.08
C SER A 96 3.16 -1.19 -0.59
N LEU A 97 3.14 -0.47 0.53
CA LEU A 97 4.32 0.01 1.22
C LEU A 97 5.05 -1.13 1.95
N PRO A 98 6.34 -0.96 2.30
CA PRO A 98 7.05 -1.89 3.17
C PRO A 98 6.27 -2.17 4.46
N MET A 99 5.94 -3.43 4.69
CA MET A 99 5.20 -3.88 5.86
C MET A 99 5.75 -5.23 6.33
N SER A 100 6.53 -5.21 7.40
CA SER A 100 7.19 -6.38 7.98
C SER A 100 7.42 -6.17 9.47
N PRO A 101 7.29 -7.20 10.32
CA PRO A 101 7.51 -7.03 11.76
C PRO A 101 8.98 -6.69 12.10
N VAL A 102 9.93 -6.90 11.18
CA VAL A 102 11.34 -6.58 11.41
C VAL A 102 11.75 -5.16 10.99
N LEU A 103 10.85 -4.38 10.39
CA LEU A 103 11.12 -2.98 10.07
C LEU A 103 11.39 -2.20 11.35
N GLN A 104 12.47 -1.43 11.36
CA GLN A 104 12.83 -0.52 12.43
C GLN A 104 12.05 0.79 12.31
N ASN A 105 11.90 1.53 13.41
CA ASN A 105 11.13 2.78 13.41
C ASN A 105 11.75 3.83 12.47
N GLU A 106 13.08 3.84 12.37
CA GLU A 106 13.84 4.74 11.52
C GLU A 106 13.61 4.44 10.04
N GLU A 107 13.49 3.16 9.66
CA GLU A 107 13.15 2.75 8.29
C GLU A 107 11.71 3.15 7.93
N VAL A 108 10.77 2.99 8.86
CA VAL A 108 9.38 3.44 8.69
C VAL A 108 9.33 4.96 8.55
N GLN A 109 10.09 5.69 9.38
CA GLN A 109 10.18 7.14 9.29
C GLN A 109 10.79 7.60 7.97
N PHE A 110 11.82 6.91 7.46
CA PHE A 110 12.41 7.19 6.16
C PHE A 110 11.38 7.05 5.02
N VAL A 111 10.52 6.02 5.07
CA VAL A 111 9.42 5.85 4.11
C VAL A 111 8.40 7.00 4.23
N ILE A 112 8.01 7.36 5.46
CA ILE A 112 7.09 8.48 5.72
C ILE A 112 7.64 9.78 5.13
N ASP A 113 8.90 10.09 5.41
CA ASP A 113 9.56 11.32 4.96
C ASP A 113 9.69 11.34 3.44
N ALA A 114 10.01 10.20 2.80
CA ALA A 114 10.03 10.10 1.35
C ALA A 114 8.66 10.39 0.75
N LEU A 115 7.59 9.79 1.30
CA LEU A 115 6.22 10.00 0.82
C LEU A 115 5.76 11.45 1.03
N ASN A 116 6.14 12.11 2.12
CA ASN A 116 5.77 13.51 2.35
C ASN A 116 6.55 14.50 1.46
N ASN A 117 7.71 14.10 0.95
CA ASN A 117 8.54 14.91 0.04
C ASN A 117 8.29 14.61 -1.46
N TYR A 118 7.26 13.83 -1.78
CA TYR A 118 6.83 13.54 -3.15
C TYR A 118 5.80 14.57 -3.65
#